data_AF-A0A2V8HJU7-F1
#
_entry.id   AF-A0A2V8HJU7-F1
#
_cell.length_a   1.000
_cell.length_b   1.000
_cell.length_c   1.000
_cell.angle_alpha   90.00
_cell.angle_beta   90.00
_cell.angle_gamma   90.00
#
_symmetry.space_group_name_H-M   'P 1'
#
loop_
_entity.id
_entity.type
_entity.pdbx_description
1 polymer ?
#
loop_
_entity_poly.entity_id
_entity_poly.type
_entity_poly.pdbx_seq_one_letter_code
_entity_poly.pdbx_strand_id
1 'polypeptide(L)'
;MPHNRKVRVLAAALLVALVSPSLASAQDLQKSQGRLYWPTIAAGTAATADWVTTYHALKFFKVQETNPVLKPMQTTPAKMITVGGMIDMAGVAAWNMTLGPKHDRLAVAGLWTMTAFRLYLAVHNHMNEHRAERR
;
A
#
# COMPACT_ATOMS: atom_id res chain seq x y z
N MET A 1 -6.03 -42.25 44.70
CA MET A 1 -6.69 -41.02 44.20
C MET A 1 -6.46 -40.80 42.69
N PRO A 2 -7.18 -41.49 41.78
CA PRO A 2 -6.99 -41.38 40.33
C PRO A 2 -7.89 -40.33 39.62
N HIS A 3 -8.82 -39.68 40.32
CA HIS A 3 -9.86 -38.84 39.72
C HIS A 3 -9.31 -37.54 39.07
N ASN A 4 -8.21 -36.99 39.59
CA ASN A 4 -7.64 -35.72 39.12
C ASN A 4 -6.91 -35.82 37.77
N ARG A 5 -6.46 -37.02 37.36
CA ARG A 5 -5.72 -37.18 36.10
C ARG A 5 -6.64 -37.04 34.89
N LYS A 6 -7.85 -37.59 34.96
CA LYS A 6 -8.85 -37.49 33.87
C LYS A 6 -9.35 -36.06 33.69
N VAL A 7 -9.60 -35.35 34.79
CA VAL A 7 -10.01 -33.94 34.77
C VAL A 7 -8.92 -33.03 34.19
N ARG A 8 -7.64 -33.27 34.54
CA ARG A 8 -6.51 -32.52 33.97
C ARG A 8 -6.32 -32.77 32.47
N VAL A 9 -6.48 -34.01 32.01
CA VAL A 9 -6.38 -34.36 30.58
C VAL A 9 -7.53 -33.72 29.78
N LEU A 10 -8.75 -33.74 30.32
CA LEU A 10 -9.90 -33.08 29.69
C LEU A 10 -9.73 -31.57 29.62
N ALA A 11 -9.27 -30.93 30.70
CA ALA A 11 -9.01 -29.49 30.72
C ALA A 11 -7.91 -29.08 29.71
N ALA A 12 -6.84 -29.87 29.62
CA ALA A 12 -5.78 -29.64 28.64
C ALA A 12 -6.28 -29.82 27.19
N ALA A 13 -7.09 -30.85 26.93
CA ALA A 13 -7.68 -31.08 25.60
C ALA A 13 -8.64 -29.94 25.21
N LEU A 14 -9.42 -29.42 26.16
CA LEU A 14 -10.31 -28.27 25.94
C LEU A 14 -9.52 -27.00 25.61
N LEU A 15 -8.43 -26.74 26.35
CA LEU A 15 -7.54 -25.60 26.09
C LEU A 15 -6.89 -25.69 24.71
N VAL A 16 -6.41 -26.86 24.31
CA VAL A 16 -5.85 -27.08 22.97
C VAL A 16 -6.93 -26.88 21.89
N ALA A 17 -8.13 -27.43 22.07
CA ALA A 17 -9.24 -27.26 21.13
C ALA A 17 -9.70 -25.79 20.99
N LEU A 18 -9.64 -24.99 22.07
CA LEU A 18 -10.03 -23.58 22.06
C LEU A 18 -8.96 -22.66 21.45
N VAL A 19 -7.68 -23.02 21.56
CA VAL A 19 -6.56 -22.21 21.03
C VAL A 19 -6.25 -22.55 19.56
N SER A 20 -6.56 -23.77 19.12
CA SER A 20 -6.29 -24.24 17.74
C SER A 20 -6.86 -23.36 16.61
N PRO A 21 -8.09 -22.80 16.70
CA PRO A 21 -8.64 -21.96 15.62
C PRO A 21 -7.88 -20.63 15.45
N SER A 22 -7.39 -20.04 16.57
CA SER A 22 -6.64 -18.78 16.54
C SER A 22 -5.27 -18.93 15.86
N LEU A 23 -4.62 -20.08 16.02
CA LEU A 23 -3.33 -20.36 15.40
C LEU A 23 -3.45 -20.60 13.89
N ALA A 24 -4.53 -21.27 13.45
CA ALA A 24 -4.84 -21.43 12.03
C ALA A 24 -5.12 -20.08 11.34
N SER A 25 -5.92 -19.20 11.96
CA SER A 25 -6.20 -17.86 11.43
C SER A 25 -4.95 -16.97 11.35
N ALA A 26 -4.03 -17.09 12.31
CA ALA A 26 -2.77 -16.35 12.30
C ALA A 26 -1.83 -16.77 11.15
N GLN A 27 -1.81 -18.07 10.79
CA GLN A 27 -1.01 -18.58 9.68
C GLN A 27 -1.49 -18.06 8.32
N ASP A 28 -2.81 -17.96 8.11
CA ASP A 28 -3.38 -17.41 6.87
C ASP A 28 -3.13 -15.91 6.70
N LEU A 29 -3.16 -15.16 7.81
CA LEU A 29 -2.77 -13.74 7.84
C LEU A 29 -1.29 -13.56 7.49
N GLN A 30 -0.41 -14.39 8.05
CA GLN A 30 1.03 -14.31 7.80
C GLN A 30 1.39 -14.68 6.34
N LYS A 31 0.70 -15.67 5.76
CA LYS A 31 0.86 -16.04 4.34
C LYS A 31 0.35 -14.94 3.41
N SER A 32 -0.75 -14.29 3.76
CA SER A 32 -1.30 -13.14 3.00
C SER A 32 -0.40 -11.91 3.09
N GLN A 33 0.17 -11.63 4.26
CA GLN A 33 1.18 -10.57 4.43
C GLN A 33 2.42 -10.80 3.56
N GLY A 34 2.92 -12.03 3.50
CA GLY A 34 4.04 -12.39 2.62
C GLY A 34 3.74 -12.17 1.13
N ARG A 35 2.48 -12.39 0.71
CA ARG A 35 2.04 -12.15 -0.69
C ARG A 35 1.93 -10.67 -1.05
N LEU A 36 1.55 -9.82 -0.11
CA LEU A 36 1.38 -8.38 -0.34
C LEU A 36 2.68 -7.59 -0.24
N TYR A 37 3.74 -8.19 0.33
CA TYR A 37 5.03 -7.52 0.52
C TYR A 37 5.59 -6.92 -0.78
N TRP A 38 5.84 -7.75 -1.79
CA TRP A 38 6.43 -7.29 -3.05
C TRP A 38 5.55 -6.28 -3.81
N PRO A 39 4.23 -6.51 -3.97
CA PRO A 39 3.35 -5.52 -4.58
C PRO A 39 3.30 -4.19 -3.81
N THR A 40 3.36 -4.22 -2.48
CA THR A 40 3.38 -3.00 -1.65
C THR A 40 4.66 -2.21 -1.87
N ILE A 41 5.81 -2.89 -1.89
CA ILE A 41 7.11 -2.27 -2.18
C ILE A 41 7.10 -1.66 -3.59
N ALA A 42 6.66 -2.41 -4.60
CA ALA A 42 6.58 -1.93 -5.99
C ALA A 42 5.67 -0.70 -6.11
N ALA A 43 4.52 -0.72 -5.44
CA ALA A 43 3.60 0.40 -5.50
C ALA A 43 4.16 1.64 -4.78
N GLY A 44 4.86 1.47 -3.66
CA GLY A 44 5.54 2.55 -2.95
C GLY A 44 6.71 3.16 -3.74
N THR A 45 7.53 2.34 -4.39
CA THR A 45 8.63 2.85 -5.25
C THR A 45 8.09 3.59 -6.46
N ALA A 46 7.05 3.06 -7.12
CA ALA A 46 6.41 3.74 -8.24
C ALA A 46 5.76 5.07 -7.82
N ALA A 47 5.07 5.11 -6.67
CA ALA A 47 4.53 6.36 -6.12
C ALA A 47 5.64 7.38 -5.83
N THR A 48 6.79 6.93 -5.32
CA THR A 48 7.94 7.81 -5.10
C THR A 48 8.46 8.39 -6.41
N ALA A 49 8.62 7.58 -7.46
CA ALA A 49 9.05 8.05 -8.78
C ALA A 49 8.08 9.09 -9.38
N ASP A 50 6.77 8.84 -9.27
CA ASP A 50 5.72 9.78 -9.69
C ASP A 50 5.82 11.11 -8.95
N TRP A 51 5.92 11.09 -7.61
CA TRP A 51 6.05 12.33 -6.84
C TRP A 51 7.36 13.08 -7.11
N VAL A 52 8.47 12.38 -7.31
CA VAL A 52 9.76 13.00 -7.66
C VAL A 52 9.68 13.70 -9.01
N THR A 53 9.14 13.03 -10.03
CA THR A 53 8.96 13.62 -11.36
C THR A 53 7.94 14.77 -11.34
N THR A 54 6.85 14.64 -10.58
CA THR A 54 5.89 15.74 -10.35
C THR A 54 6.57 16.96 -9.72
N TYR A 55 7.35 16.76 -8.66
CA TYR A 55 8.09 17.84 -8.00
C TYR A 55 9.02 18.55 -8.97
N HIS A 56 9.78 17.78 -9.75
CA HIS A 56 10.73 18.30 -10.72
C HIS A 56 10.02 19.10 -11.83
N ALA A 57 8.96 18.54 -12.41
CA ALA A 57 8.13 19.19 -13.43
C ALA A 57 7.51 20.51 -12.95
N LEU A 58 6.96 20.54 -11.73
CA LEU A 58 6.36 21.74 -11.16
C LEU A 58 7.41 22.81 -10.81
N LYS A 59 8.53 22.40 -10.21
CA LYS A 59 9.54 23.33 -9.70
C LYS A 59 10.38 23.96 -10.80
N PHE A 60 10.79 23.18 -11.79
CA PHE A 60 11.76 23.63 -12.81
C PHE A 60 11.09 23.98 -14.14
N PHE A 61 10.01 23.27 -14.52
CA PHE A 61 9.35 23.46 -15.81
C PHE A 61 8.00 24.16 -15.74
N LYS A 62 7.53 24.51 -14.54
CA LYS A 62 6.25 25.22 -14.29
C LYS A 62 5.06 24.57 -15.02
N VAL A 63 5.08 23.24 -15.15
CA VAL A 63 3.95 22.47 -15.68
C VAL A 63 2.74 22.71 -14.76
N GLN A 64 1.53 22.73 -15.30
CA GLN A 64 0.32 22.94 -14.49
C GLN A 64 -0.25 21.61 -13.99
N GLU A 65 -0.63 21.58 -12.72
CA GLU A 65 -1.36 20.45 -12.14
C GLU A 65 -2.82 20.46 -12.63
N THR A 66 -3.29 19.31 -13.11
CA THR A 66 -4.64 19.13 -13.64
C THR A 66 -5.59 18.51 -12.63
N ASN A 67 -5.07 17.80 -11.63
CA ASN A 67 -5.85 17.20 -10.56
C ASN A 67 -6.47 18.29 -9.66
N PRO A 68 -7.80 18.41 -9.59
CA PRO A 68 -8.46 19.47 -8.81
C PRO A 68 -8.18 19.40 -7.31
N VAL A 69 -7.86 18.21 -6.78
CA VAL A 69 -7.51 18.02 -5.36
C VAL A 69 -6.12 18.59 -5.05
N LEU A 70 -5.18 18.44 -5.99
CA LEU A 70 -3.78 18.83 -5.81
C LEU A 70 -3.50 20.24 -6.31
N LYS A 71 -4.24 20.72 -7.31
CA LYS A 71 -4.08 22.02 -7.96
C LYS A 71 -3.97 23.21 -6.99
N PRO A 72 -4.73 23.29 -5.87
CA PRO A 72 -4.56 24.37 -4.89
C PRO A 72 -3.17 24.43 -4.25
N MET A 73 -2.40 23.34 -4.29
CA MET A 73 -1.05 23.23 -3.73
C MET A 73 0.07 23.40 -4.77
N GLN A 74 -0.25 23.67 -6.04
CA GLN A 74 0.73 23.75 -7.13
C GLN A 74 1.81 24.82 -6.93
N THR A 75 1.49 25.90 -6.21
CA THR A 75 2.44 26.98 -5.88
C THR A 75 3.45 26.55 -4.82
N THR A 76 3.22 25.43 -4.14
CA THR A 76 4.09 24.84 -3.12
C THR A 76 4.35 23.36 -3.42
N PRO A 77 5.16 23.02 -4.44
CA PRO A 77 5.36 21.63 -4.88
C PRO A 77 5.80 20.69 -3.76
N ALA A 78 6.63 21.16 -2.83
CA ALA A 78 7.04 20.38 -1.66
C ALA A 78 5.85 19.95 -0.79
N LYS A 79 4.93 20.89 -0.48
CA LYS A 79 3.73 20.59 0.30
C LYS A 79 2.82 19.61 -0.45
N MET A 80 2.68 19.80 -1.76
CA MET A 80 1.87 18.91 -2.60
C MET A 80 2.37 17.47 -2.52
N ILE A 81 3.67 17.23 -2.76
CA ILE A 81 4.21 15.87 -2.73
C ILE A 81 4.15 15.25 -1.33
N THR A 82 4.30 16.05 -0.27
CA THR A 82 4.18 15.55 1.11
C THR A 82 2.75 15.11 1.41
N VAL A 83 1.76 15.94 1.09
CA VAL A 83 0.34 15.59 1.28
C VAL A 83 -0.05 14.40 0.42
N GLY A 84 0.37 14.40 -0.84
CA GLY A 84 0.15 13.30 -1.77
C GLY A 84 0.75 11.97 -1.29
N GLY A 85 2.02 12.00 -0.83
CA GLY A 85 2.69 10.83 -0.27
C GLY A 85 2.02 10.30 1.00
N MET A 86 1.52 11.19 1.88
CA MET A 86 0.74 10.77 3.06
C MET A 86 -0.57 10.07 2.66
N ILE A 87 -1.25 10.59 1.63
CA ILE A 87 -2.48 9.97 1.09
C ILE A 87 -2.16 8.57 0.55
N ASP A 88 -1.05 8.39 -0.17
CA ASP A 88 -0.64 7.07 -0.66
C ASP A 88 -0.33 6.09 0.44
N MET A 89 0.44 6.51 1.45
CA MET A 89 0.75 5.65 2.59
C MET A 89 -0.54 5.22 3.32
N ALA A 90 -1.44 6.17 3.58
CA ALA A 90 -2.72 5.89 4.22
C ALA A 90 -3.61 4.97 3.35
N GLY A 91 -3.65 5.22 2.04
CA GLY A 91 -4.42 4.43 1.08
C GLY A 91 -3.93 2.99 0.99
N VAL A 92 -2.62 2.78 0.86
CA VAL A 92 -2.01 1.43 0.83
C VAL A 92 -2.19 0.71 2.16
N ALA A 93 -2.01 1.41 3.29
CA ALA A 93 -2.24 0.82 4.61
C ALA A 93 -3.70 0.38 4.77
N ALA A 94 -4.66 1.25 4.45
CA ALA A 94 -6.08 0.93 4.49
C ALA A 94 -6.42 -0.23 3.54
N TRP A 95 -5.87 -0.25 2.33
CA TRP A 95 -6.07 -1.32 1.35
C TRP A 95 -5.57 -2.67 1.89
N ASN A 96 -4.34 -2.71 2.40
CA ASN A 96 -3.74 -3.92 2.95
C ASN A 96 -4.45 -4.40 4.22
N MET A 97 -4.99 -3.50 5.05
CA MET A 97 -5.71 -3.87 6.27
C MET A 97 -7.15 -4.35 5.99
N THR A 98 -7.82 -3.81 4.96
CA THR A 98 -9.23 -4.10 4.70
C THR A 98 -9.43 -5.21 3.66
N LEU A 99 -8.74 -5.13 2.53
CA LEU A 99 -8.85 -6.09 1.42
C LEU A 99 -7.84 -7.22 1.53
N GLY A 100 -6.64 -6.95 2.03
CA GLY A 100 -5.57 -7.94 2.15
C GLY A 100 -5.99 -9.24 2.84
N PRO A 101 -6.68 -9.21 4.00
CA PRO A 101 -7.07 -10.43 4.71
C PRO A 101 -8.21 -11.21 4.06
N LYS A 102 -9.07 -10.54 3.27
CA LYS A 102 -10.30 -11.14 2.73
C LYS A 102 -10.16 -11.58 1.27
N HIS A 103 -9.37 -10.84 0.50
CA HIS A 103 -9.28 -10.96 -0.96
C HIS A 103 -7.83 -10.73 -1.42
N ASP A 104 -6.92 -11.62 -1.04
CA ASP A 104 -5.48 -11.49 -1.28
C ASP A 104 -5.13 -11.26 -2.76
N ARG A 105 -5.72 -12.02 -3.69
CA ARG A 105 -5.49 -11.89 -5.14
C ARG A 105 -5.94 -10.53 -5.67
N LEU A 106 -7.10 -10.05 -5.19
CA LEU A 106 -7.62 -8.74 -5.57
C LEU A 106 -6.74 -7.62 -5.00
N ALA A 107 -6.28 -7.78 -3.76
CA ALA A 107 -5.37 -6.83 -3.13
C ALA A 107 -4.04 -6.73 -3.89
N VAL A 108 -3.45 -7.88 -4.26
CA VAL A 108 -2.25 -7.95 -5.11
C VAL A 108 -2.49 -7.30 -6.47
N ALA A 109 -3.59 -7.63 -7.15
CA ALA A 109 -3.92 -7.06 -8.45
C ALA A 109 -4.07 -5.53 -8.37
N GLY A 110 -4.78 -5.03 -7.36
CA GLY A 110 -4.95 -3.59 -7.12
C GLY A 110 -3.62 -2.86 -6.90
N LEU A 111 -2.69 -3.44 -6.11
CA LEU A 111 -1.37 -2.86 -5.91
C LEU A 111 -0.52 -2.84 -7.18
N TRP A 112 -0.59 -3.88 -8.02
CA TRP A 112 0.07 -3.88 -9.33
C TRP A 112 -0.55 -2.87 -10.29
N THR A 113 -1.88 -2.73 -10.30
CA THR A 113 -2.57 -1.70 -11.07
C THR A 113 -2.13 -0.31 -10.62
N MET A 114 -2.06 -0.07 -9.31
CA MET A 114 -1.57 1.19 -8.75
C MET A 114 -0.11 1.46 -9.17
N THR A 115 0.75 0.43 -9.11
CA THR A 115 2.15 0.51 -9.56
C THR A 115 2.24 0.94 -11.02
N ALA A 116 1.50 0.27 -11.92
CA ALA A 116 1.49 0.58 -13.34
C ALA A 116 0.98 2.00 -13.62
N PHE A 117 -0.08 2.43 -12.93
CA PHE A 117 -0.62 3.77 -13.04
C PHE A 117 0.39 4.84 -12.59
N ARG A 118 1.08 4.62 -11.46
CA ARG A 118 2.12 5.54 -10.95
C ARG A 118 3.31 5.65 -11.88
N LEU A 119 3.77 4.53 -12.46
CA LEU A 119 4.83 4.57 -13.47
C LEU A 119 4.39 5.33 -14.73
N TYR A 120 3.15 5.15 -15.18
CA TYR A 120 2.60 5.92 -16.29
C TYR A 120 2.65 7.42 -16.01
N LEU A 121 2.20 7.86 -14.82
CA LEU A 121 2.26 9.27 -14.42
C LEU A 121 3.70 9.79 -14.36
N ALA A 122 4.63 9.02 -13.80
CA ALA A 122 6.03 9.41 -13.75
C ALA A 122 6.63 9.65 -15.15
N VAL A 123 6.37 8.73 -16.08
CA VAL A 123 6.79 8.86 -17.48
C VAL A 123 6.10 10.04 -18.14
N HIS A 124 4.79 10.21 -17.92
CA HIS A 124 4.03 11.32 -18.49
C HIS A 124 4.55 12.68 -18.03
N ASN A 125 4.87 12.82 -16.74
CA ASN A 125 5.47 14.02 -16.17
C ASN A 125 6.83 14.30 -16.82
N HIS A 126 7.70 13.29 -16.90
CA HIS A 126 9.00 13.44 -17.55
C HIS A 126 8.87 13.84 -19.03
N MET A 127 7.92 13.27 -19.77
CA MET A 127 7.65 13.66 -21.16
C MET A 127 7.13 15.10 -21.28
N ASN A 128 6.38 15.59 -20.29
CA ASN A 128 5.91 16.97 -20.26
C ASN A 128 7.06 17.96 -19.98
N GLU A 129 8.05 17.58 -19.18
CA GLU A 129 9.29 18.35 -18.99
C GLU A 129 10.00 18.57 -20.33
N HIS A 130 10.26 17.49 -21.08
CA HIS A 130 10.87 17.55 -22.42
C HIS A 130 10.09 18.42 -23.41
N ARG A 131 8.77 18.51 -23.26
CA ARG A 131 7.94 19.38 -24.10
C ARG A 131 8.02 20.84 -23.65
N ALA A 132 8.15 21.10 -22.37
CA ALA A 132 8.30 22.44 -21.81
C ALA A 132 9.69 23.02 -22.13
N GLU A 133 10.74 22.21 -22.12
CA GLU A 133 12.11 22.62 -22.53
C GLU A 133 12.21 23.13 -23.97
N ARG A 134 11.34 22.62 -24.86
CA ARG A 134 11.32 22.99 -26.27
C ARG A 134 10.52 24.25 -26.59
N ARG A 135 9.91 24.89 -25.60
CA ARG A 135 9.11 26.12 -25.76
C ARG A 135 9.91 27.34 -25.32
#